data_AF-A0A382Q7H2-F1
#
_entry.id   AF-A0A382Q7H2-F1
#
_cell.length_a   1.000
_cell.length_b   1.000
_cell.length_c   1.000
_cell.angle_alpha   90.00
_cell.angle_beta   90.00
_cell.angle_gamma   90.00
#
_symmetry.space_group_name_H-M   'P 1'
#
loop_
_entity.id
_entity.type
_entity.pdbx_description
1 polymer ?
#
loop_
_entity_poly.entity_id
_entity_poly.type
_entity_poly.pdbx_seq_one_letter_code
_entity_poly.pdbx_strand_id
1 'polypeptide(L)'
;VTDKVSGDALGPLYEDERFRVIQVDDSANPAFSEALAAADGLIVRSATQVGIDMLSVAPKLTVVGRAGVGVDNIDLSAAAERGIAVLNAPAG
;
A
#
# COMPACT_ATOMS: atom_id res chain seq x y z
N VAL A 1 -5.50 -0.70 0.89
CA VAL A 1 -5.08 -0.10 2.18
C VAL A 1 -4.93 -1.22 3.19
N THR A 2 -3.75 -1.39 3.78
CA THR A 2 -3.43 -2.58 4.60
C THR A 2 -3.22 -2.31 6.08
N ASP A 3 -3.29 -1.04 6.49
CA ASP A 3 -3.20 -0.64 7.88
C ASP A 3 -4.45 0.14 8.27
N LYS A 4 -4.64 0.34 9.58
CA LYS A 4 -5.64 1.28 10.10
C LYS A 4 -5.28 2.71 9.68
N VAL A 5 -6.04 3.20 8.71
CA VAL A 5 -6.09 4.59 8.25
C VAL A 5 -7.53 5.07 8.43
N SER A 6 -7.72 6.29 8.92
CA SER A 6 -9.06 6.85 9.12
C SER A 6 -9.78 7.03 7.78
N GLY A 7 -11.11 6.88 7.78
CA GLY A 7 -11.93 7.11 6.59
C GLY A 7 -11.74 8.52 6.01
N ASP A 8 -11.65 9.53 6.87
CA ASP A 8 -11.44 10.93 6.47
C ASP A 8 -10.14 11.13 5.69
N ALA A 9 -9.05 10.45 6.09
CA ALA A 9 -7.77 10.55 5.39
C ALA A 9 -7.79 9.88 4.01
N LEU A 10 -8.73 8.96 3.79
CA LEU A 10 -8.96 8.30 2.51
C LEU A 10 -10.09 8.95 1.70
N GLY A 11 -10.75 9.99 2.22
CA GLY A 11 -11.90 10.66 1.61
C GLY A 11 -11.71 10.94 0.12
N PRO A 12 -10.62 11.62 -0.30
CA PRO A 12 -10.38 11.90 -1.72
C PRO A 12 -10.32 10.67 -2.63
N LEU A 13 -9.92 9.50 -2.10
CA LEU A 13 -9.88 8.24 -2.85
C LEU A 13 -11.25 7.56 -2.91
N TYR A 14 -12.08 7.74 -1.90
CA TYR A 14 -13.45 7.23 -1.91
C TYR A 14 -14.39 8.08 -2.78
N GLU A 15 -14.13 9.39 -2.88
CA GLU A 15 -14.93 10.34 -3.65
C GLU A 15 -14.64 10.32 -5.15
N ASP A 16 -13.48 9.79 -5.56
CA ASP A 16 -13.06 9.73 -6.94
C ASP A 16 -13.34 8.35 -7.56
N GLU A 17 -14.28 8.30 -8.50
CA GLU A 17 -14.75 7.08 -9.16
C GLU A 17 -13.65 6.31 -9.91
N ARG A 18 -12.50 6.93 -10.17
CA ARG A 18 -11.34 6.26 -10.80
C ARG A 18 -10.67 5.28 -9.85
N PHE A 19 -10.90 5.40 -8.55
CA PHE A 19 -10.29 4.55 -7.55
C PHE A 19 -11.32 3.60 -6.94
N ARG A 20 -10.96 2.31 -6.91
CA ARG A 20 -11.63 1.33 -6.07
C ARG A 20 -10.79 1.09 -4.83
N VAL A 21 -11.22 1.64 -3.69
CA VAL A 21 -10.51 1.48 -2.42
C VAL A 21 -10.95 0.17 -1.75
N ILE A 22 -9.97 -0.69 -1.46
CA ILE A 22 -10.14 -1.92 -0.67
C ILE A 22 -9.29 -1.78 0.59
N GLN A 23 -9.91 -1.93 1.76
CA GLN A 23 -9.23 -1.89 3.05
C GLN A 23 -9.26 -3.28 3.71
N VAL A 24 -8.08 -3.84 3.94
CA VAL A 24 -7.88 -5.13 4.61
C VAL A 24 -6.72 -4.95 5.58
N ASP A 25 -7.01 -4.67 6.85
CA ASP A 25 -6.00 -4.34 7.88
C ASP A 25 -5.45 -5.56 8.64
N ASP A 26 -5.70 -6.76 8.10
CA ASP A 26 -5.21 -8.04 8.59
C ASP A 26 -4.62 -8.85 7.42
N SER A 27 -3.30 -9.05 7.45
CA SER A 27 -2.59 -9.82 6.42
C SER A 27 -2.87 -11.31 6.45
N ALA A 28 -3.44 -11.84 7.54
CA ALA A 28 -3.90 -13.23 7.61
C ALA A 28 -5.24 -13.44 6.91
N ASN A 29 -5.97 -12.37 6.58
CA ASN A 29 -7.22 -12.45 5.85
C ASN A 29 -6.94 -12.88 4.39
N PRO A 30 -7.59 -13.94 3.86
CA PRO A 30 -7.43 -14.34 2.46
C PRO A 30 -7.66 -13.21 1.44
N ALA A 31 -8.58 -12.29 1.76
CA ALA A 31 -8.87 -11.13 0.93
C ALA A 31 -7.66 -10.18 0.77
N PHE A 32 -6.68 -10.23 1.66
CA PHE A 32 -5.47 -9.43 1.58
C PHE A 32 -4.67 -9.77 0.32
N SER A 33 -4.37 -11.05 0.12
CA SER A 33 -3.54 -11.50 -1.00
C SER A 33 -4.29 -11.34 -2.32
N GLU A 34 -5.60 -11.59 -2.33
CA GLU A 34 -6.44 -11.38 -3.51
C GLU A 34 -6.50 -9.90 -3.91
N ALA A 35 -6.71 -9.00 -2.94
CA ALA A 35 -6.73 -7.57 -3.20
C ALA A 35 -5.36 -7.07 -3.67
N LEU A 36 -4.27 -7.54 -3.04
CA LEU A 36 -2.91 -7.15 -3.39
C LEU A 36 -2.51 -7.61 -4.79
N ALA A 37 -2.91 -8.81 -5.21
CA ALA A 37 -2.64 -9.32 -6.55
C ALA A 37 -3.31 -8.50 -7.65
N ALA A 38 -4.43 -7.85 -7.33
CA ALA A 38 -5.18 -7.01 -8.26
C ALA A 38 -4.85 -5.51 -8.17
N ALA A 39 -4.09 -5.08 -7.16
CA ALA A 39 -3.89 -3.67 -6.84
C ALA A 39 -2.87 -2.97 -7.75
N ASP A 40 -3.24 -1.80 -8.27
CA ASP A 40 -2.33 -0.88 -8.96
C ASP A 40 -1.55 0.01 -7.97
N GLY A 41 -2.11 0.24 -6.78
CA GLY A 41 -1.52 1.06 -5.72
C GLY A 41 -1.77 0.50 -4.32
N LEU A 42 -0.82 0.73 -3.42
CA LEU A 42 -0.85 0.26 -2.03
C LEU A 42 -0.70 1.44 -1.08
N ILE A 43 -1.53 1.48 -0.03
CA ILE A 43 -1.40 2.43 1.08
C ILE A 43 -1.13 1.65 2.36
N VAL A 44 -0.03 2.00 3.02
CA VAL A 44 0.43 1.40 4.28
C VAL A 44 0.69 2.48 5.34
N ARG A 45 0.82 2.07 6.60
CA ARG A 45 1.46 2.85 7.67
C ARG A 45 2.68 2.07 8.13
N SER A 46 2.86 1.91 9.44
CA SER A 46 4.02 1.27 10.06
C SER A 46 3.83 -0.22 10.35
N ALA A 47 2.61 -0.77 10.25
CA ALA A 47 2.34 -2.14 10.67
C ALA A 47 2.64 -3.14 9.55
N THR A 48 2.10 -2.94 8.36
CA THR A 48 2.36 -3.79 7.19
C THR A 48 3.84 -3.72 6.79
N GLN A 49 4.49 -4.86 6.61
CA GLN A 49 5.86 -4.96 6.07
C GLN A 49 5.80 -5.22 4.56
N VAL A 50 6.29 -4.28 3.76
CA VAL A 50 6.32 -4.34 2.29
C VAL A 50 7.70 -4.85 1.85
N GLY A 51 7.95 -6.13 2.10
CA GLY A 51 9.17 -6.83 1.69
C GLY A 51 9.05 -7.52 0.33
N ILE A 52 10.14 -8.17 -0.10
CA ILE A 52 10.26 -8.90 -1.38
C ILE A 52 9.08 -9.86 -1.60
N ASP A 53 8.74 -10.67 -0.59
CA ASP A 53 7.68 -11.69 -0.73
C ASP A 53 6.31 -11.05 -0.97
N MET A 54 5.97 -9.98 -0.24
CA MET A 54 4.72 -9.25 -0.43
C MET A 54 4.69 -8.56 -1.80
N LEU A 55 5.81 -7.98 -2.21
CA LEU A 55 5.94 -7.38 -3.53
C LEU A 55 5.75 -8.45 -4.63
N SER A 56 6.31 -9.64 -4.48
CA SER A 56 6.25 -10.70 -5.50
C SER A 56 4.83 -11.14 -5.86
N VAL A 57 3.89 -11.06 -4.92
CA VAL A 57 2.47 -11.40 -5.12
C VAL A 57 1.63 -10.22 -5.65
N ALA A 58 2.23 -9.05 -5.88
CA ALA A 58 1.57 -7.83 -6.35
C ALA A 58 2.04 -7.46 -7.77
N PRO A 59 1.66 -8.20 -8.83
CA PRO A 59 2.24 -8.06 -10.16
C PRO A 59 1.86 -6.74 -10.88
N LYS A 60 0.77 -6.09 -10.47
CA LYS A 60 0.28 -4.83 -11.06
C LYS A 60 0.70 -3.59 -10.28
N LEU A 61 1.31 -3.76 -9.13
CA LEU A 61 1.60 -2.66 -8.23
C LEU A 61 2.59 -1.70 -8.88
N THR A 62 2.23 -0.41 -8.93
CA THR A 62 3.06 0.66 -9.51
C THR A 62 3.46 1.71 -8.49
N VAL A 63 2.71 1.80 -7.37
CA VAL A 63 2.93 2.82 -6.35
C VAL A 63 2.64 2.31 -4.94
N VAL A 64 3.48 2.70 -3.98
CA VAL A 64 3.28 2.50 -2.54
C VAL A 64 3.31 3.87 -1.85
N GLY A 65 2.18 4.25 -1.24
CA GLY A 65 2.09 5.42 -0.36
C GLY A 65 2.16 5.01 1.10
N ARG A 66 3.16 5.52 1.84
CA ARG A 66 3.24 5.36 3.30
C ARG A 66 2.69 6.61 4.00
N ALA A 67 1.66 6.41 4.80
CA ALA A 67 1.15 7.43 5.73
C ALA A 67 2.06 7.52 6.98
N GLY A 68 3.14 8.28 6.82
CA GLY A 68 4.15 8.61 7.83
C GLY A 68 5.44 9.13 7.18
N VAL A 69 6.41 9.54 8.02
CA VAL A 69 7.67 10.16 7.56
C VAL A 69 8.68 9.13 7.06
N GLY A 70 8.95 8.07 7.84
CA GLY A 70 9.93 7.04 7.45
C GLY A 70 9.41 6.14 6.31
N VAL A 71 10.27 5.26 5.81
CA VAL A 71 9.94 4.19 4.84
C VAL A 71 10.59 2.85 5.21
N ASP A 72 10.99 2.70 6.46
CA ASP A 72 11.76 1.56 7.03
C ASP A 72 11.07 0.19 6.89
N ASN A 73 9.75 0.16 6.71
CA ASN A 73 8.96 -1.05 6.52
C ASN A 73 8.77 -1.42 5.04
N ILE A 74 9.48 -0.75 4.13
CA ILE A 74 9.39 -0.96 2.68
C ILE A 74 10.78 -1.31 2.17
N ASP A 75 10.88 -2.43 1.45
CA ASP A 75 12.10 -2.77 0.71
C ASP A 75 12.20 -1.89 -0.54
N LEU A 76 12.91 -0.77 -0.40
CA LEU A 76 13.08 0.22 -1.46
C LEU A 76 13.84 -0.34 -2.66
N SER A 77 14.77 -1.26 -2.45
CA SER A 77 15.55 -1.88 -3.53
C SER A 77 14.65 -2.78 -4.36
N ALA A 78 13.89 -3.67 -3.71
CA ALA A 78 12.94 -4.54 -4.38
C ALA A 78 11.81 -3.75 -5.08
N ALA A 79 11.36 -2.65 -4.49
CA ALA A 79 10.40 -1.75 -5.13
C ALA A 79 11.00 -1.10 -6.38
N ALA A 80 12.23 -0.57 -6.29
CA ALA A 80 12.91 0.08 -7.40
C ALA A 80 13.21 -0.87 -8.56
N GLU A 81 13.68 -2.08 -8.28
CA GLU A 81 13.92 -3.13 -9.31
C GLU A 81 12.65 -3.47 -10.11
N ARG A 82 11.48 -3.31 -9.49
CA ARG A 82 10.17 -3.56 -10.09
C ARG A 82 9.52 -2.30 -10.69
N GLY A 83 10.20 -1.15 -10.63
CA GLY A 83 9.67 0.12 -11.11
C GLY A 83 8.53 0.69 -10.27
N ILE A 84 8.45 0.31 -8.99
CA ILE A 84 7.40 0.75 -8.06
C ILE A 84 7.83 2.04 -7.38
N ALA A 85 7.04 3.10 -7.55
CA ALA A 85 7.27 4.37 -6.88
C ALA A 85 6.90 4.28 -5.40
N VAL A 86 7.77 4.77 -4.52
CA VAL A 86 7.49 4.86 -3.07
C VAL A 86 7.38 6.32 -2.66
N LEU A 87 6.24 6.67 -2.06
CA LEU A 87 5.95 8.01 -1.55
C LEU A 87 5.67 7.96 -0.06
N ASN A 88 6.07 9.00 0.66
CA ASN A 88 5.83 9.19 2.09
C ASN A 88 5.13 10.53 2.35
N ALA A 89 4.64 10.72 3.59
CA ALA A 89 4.06 11.98 4.06
C ALA A 89 5.03 12.64 5.06
N PRO A 90 6.00 13.46 4.60
CA PRO A 90 7.08 13.97 5.46
C PRO A 90 6.63 15.02 6.49
N ALA A 91 5.48 15.64 6.28
CA ALA A 91 4.94 16.68 7.17
C ALA A 91 4.12 16.14 8.35
N GLY A 92 3.76 14.84 8.33
CA GLY A 92 2.83 14.24 9.31
C GLY A 92 1.37 14.36 8.90
#